data_AF-F0WNG3-F1
#
_entry.id   AF-F0WNG3-F1
#
_cell.length_a   1.000
_cell.length_b   1.000
_cell.length_c   1.000
_cell.angle_alpha   90.00
_cell.angle_beta   90.00
_cell.angle_gamma   90.00
#
_symmetry.space_group_name_H-M   'P 1'
#
loop_
_entity.id
_entity.type
_entity.pdbx_description
1 polymer ?
#
loop_
_entity_poly.entity_id
_entity_poly.type
_entity_poly.pdbx_seq_one_letter_code
_entity_poly.pdbx_strand_id
1 'polypeptide(L)'
;MVFTGVFVVVWVGAAIVTINAQLLGSAISFFQSICVLGYCVFPLNIATLICMLLRAISAHLIIRLMIVAVGFVWSTRASVVFMSKMVPPNRKALTVYPVLLFYMFISWMVLIQ
;
A
#
# COMPACT_ATOMS: atom_id res chain seq x y z
N MET A 1 -5.82 -19.94 5.20
CA MET A 1 -6.07 -18.93 6.25
C MET A 1 -5.33 -17.62 5.98
N VAL A 2 -4.07 -17.66 5.54
CA VAL A 2 -3.25 -16.45 5.28
C VAL A 2 -3.82 -15.55 4.17
N PHE A 3 -4.20 -16.12 3.01
CA PHE A 3 -4.79 -15.36 1.90
C PHE A 3 -6.07 -14.61 2.31
N THR A 4 -6.99 -15.27 3.02
CA THR A 4 -8.24 -14.67 3.48
C THR A 4 -7.98 -13.52 4.46
N GLY A 5 -7.02 -13.68 5.38
CA GLY A 5 -6.63 -12.62 6.31
C GLY A 5 -6.08 -11.39 5.60
N VAL A 6 -5.12 -11.59 4.68
CA VAL A 6 -4.53 -10.50 3.89
C VAL A 6 -5.60 -9.81 3.03
N PHE A 7 -6.48 -10.58 2.39
CA PHE A 7 -7.56 -10.04 1.57
C PHE A 7 -8.50 -9.14 2.38
N VAL A 8 -8.96 -9.59 3.55
CA VAL A 8 -9.84 -8.80 4.43
C VAL A 8 -9.13 -7.53 4.90
N VAL A 9 -7.87 -7.61 5.32
CA VAL A 9 -7.09 -6.44 5.78
C VAL A 9 -6.91 -5.42 4.66
N VAL A 10 -6.57 -5.86 3.44
CA VAL A 10 -6.42 -4.97 2.27
C VAL A 10 -7.76 -4.31 1.93
N TRP A 11 -8.85 -5.07 1.93
CA TRP A 11 -10.17 -4.55 1.54
C TRP A 11 -10.72 -3.54 2.56
N VAL A 12 -10.67 -3.90 3.86
CA VAL A 12 -11.13 -3.03 4.95
C VAL A 12 -10.23 -1.79 5.05
N GLY A 13 -8.92 -1.96 4.97
CA GLY A 13 -7.97 -0.84 5.02
C GLY A 13 -8.16 0.13 3.84
N ALA A 14 -8.33 -0.39 2.61
CA ALA A 14 -8.62 0.43 1.44
C ALA A 14 -9.96 1.17 1.59
N ALA A 15 -11.01 0.50 2.08
CA ALA A 15 -12.32 1.13 2.33
C ALA A 15 -12.22 2.29 3.33
N ILE A 16 -11.49 2.11 4.44
CA ILE A 16 -11.29 3.17 5.45
C ILE A 16 -10.52 4.36 4.84
N VAL A 17 -9.45 4.10 4.08
CA VAL A 17 -8.66 5.15 3.42
C VAL A 17 -9.53 5.92 2.42
N THR A 18 -10.33 5.23 1.63
CA THR A 18 -11.21 5.85 0.64
C THR A 18 -12.33 6.66 1.28
N ILE A 19 -12.98 6.17 2.34
CA ILE A 19 -14.01 6.93 3.07
C ILE A 19 -13.43 8.22 3.64
N ASN A 20 -12.23 8.15 4.23
CA ASN A 20 -11.54 9.34 4.74
C ASN A 20 -11.24 10.35 3.61
N ALA A 21 -10.80 9.87 2.45
CA ALA A 21 -10.56 10.73 1.29
C ALA A 21 -11.84 11.40 0.77
N GLN A 22 -12.95 10.66 0.76
CA GLN A 22 -14.26 11.19 0.37
C GLN A 22 -14.78 12.23 1.36
N LEU A 23 -14.67 12.00 2.67
CA LEU A 23 -15.00 13.00 3.70
C LEU A 23 -14.18 14.28 3.56
N LEU A 24 -12.95 14.18 3.06
CA LEU A 24 -12.08 15.32 2.80
C LEU A 24 -12.44 16.11 1.53
N GLY A 25 -13.41 15.62 0.74
CA GLY A 25 -13.88 16.25 -0.48
C GLY A 25 -13.22 15.75 -1.76
N SER A 26 -12.73 14.50 -1.80
CA SER A 26 -12.23 13.94 -3.05
C SER A 26 -13.37 13.77 -4.07
N ALA A 27 -13.18 14.21 -5.31
CA ALA A 27 -14.18 14.09 -6.37
C ALA A 27 -14.30 12.68 -7.00
N ILE A 28 -13.59 11.68 -6.47
CA ILE A 28 -13.48 10.34 -7.08
C ILE A 28 -14.45 9.34 -6.43
N SER A 29 -15.05 8.49 -7.28
CA SER A 29 -15.92 7.38 -6.88
C SER A 29 -15.22 6.38 -5.96
N PHE A 30 -15.92 5.88 -4.95
CA PHE A 30 -15.40 4.99 -3.90
C PHE A 30 -14.64 3.79 -4.48
N PHE A 31 -15.26 3.06 -5.41
CA PHE A 31 -14.64 1.88 -6.02
C PHE A 31 -13.40 2.20 -6.86
N GLN A 32 -13.34 3.37 -7.50
CA GLN A 32 -12.17 3.76 -8.29
C GLN A 32 -10.96 4.01 -7.40
N SER A 33 -11.15 4.65 -6.25
CA SER A 33 -10.07 4.85 -5.28
C SER A 33 -9.54 3.53 -4.73
N ILE A 34 -10.44 2.57 -4.39
CA ILE A 34 -10.05 1.24 -3.93
C ILE A 34 -9.24 0.50 -5.00
N CYS A 35 -9.70 0.52 -6.26
CA CYS A 35 -8.98 -0.11 -7.35
C CYS A 35 -7.58 0.51 -7.52
N VAL A 36 -7.44 1.83 -7.50
CA VAL A 36 -6.14 2.53 -7.62
C VAL A 36 -5.21 2.18 -6.45
N LEU A 37 -5.71 2.14 -5.22
CA LEU A 37 -4.96 1.70 -4.05
C LEU A 37 -4.47 0.25 -4.22
N GLY A 38 -5.33 -0.63 -4.73
CA GLY A 38 -4.97 -2.02 -5.06
C GLY A 38 -3.92 -2.11 -6.17
N TYR A 39 -4.02 -1.31 -7.23
CA TYR A 39 -3.01 -1.26 -8.31
C TYR A 39 -1.64 -0.84 -7.77
N CYS A 40 -1.59 0.09 -6.82
CA CYS A 40 -0.34 0.53 -6.22
C CYS A 40 0.29 -0.56 -5.31
N VAL A 41 -0.44 -1.59 -4.88
CA VAL A 41 0.12 -2.77 -4.17
C VAL A 41 0.88 -3.70 -5.11
N PHE A 42 0.63 -3.66 -6.42
CA PHE A 42 1.30 -4.52 -7.41
C PHE A 42 2.84 -4.49 -7.39
N PRO A 43 3.51 -3.31 -7.37
CA PRO A 43 4.98 -3.27 -7.23
C PRO A 43 5.47 -3.88 -5.91
N LEU A 44 4.68 -3.80 -4.83
CA LEU A 44 4.98 -4.48 -3.57
C LEU A 44 4.94 -6.00 -3.73
N ASN A 45 3.98 -6.51 -4.53
CA ASN A 45 3.83 -7.92 -4.82
C ASN A 45 4.93 -8.46 -5.76
N ILE A 46 5.46 -7.62 -6.65
CA ILE A 46 6.65 -7.95 -7.44
C ILE A 46 7.88 -8.01 -6.54
N ALA A 47 8.03 -7.03 -5.63
CA ALA A 47 9.13 -7.01 -4.67
C ALA A 47 9.15 -8.26 -3.79
N THR A 48 7.99 -8.76 -3.35
CA THR A 48 7.88 -10.02 -2.61
C THR A 48 8.20 -11.25 -3.44
N LEU A 49 7.75 -11.31 -4.70
CA LEU A 49 8.08 -12.41 -5.61
C LEU A 49 9.60 -12.53 -5.83
N ILE A 50 10.26 -11.39 -6.05
CA ILE A 50 11.73 -11.30 -6.15
C ILE A 50 12.38 -11.73 -4.84
N CYS A 51 11.87 -11.25 -3.71
CA CYS A 51 12.36 -11.59 -2.37
C CYS A 51 12.18 -13.09 -2.02
N MET A 52 11.16 -13.75 -2.57
CA MET A 52 10.93 -15.19 -2.46
C MET A 52 11.92 -15.98 -3.32
N LEU A 53 12.17 -15.53 -4.55
CA LEU A 53 13.15 -16.14 -5.46
C LEU A 53 14.58 -16.04 -4.92
N LEU A 54 14.94 -14.89 -4.35
CA LEU A 54 16.25 -14.70 -3.69
C LEU A 54 16.39 -15.58 -2.44
N ARG A 55 15.30 -15.82 -1.70
CA ARG A 55 15.32 -16.71 -0.53
C ARG A 55 15.69 -18.15 -0.89
N ALA A 56 15.38 -18.59 -2.11
CA ALA A 56 15.75 -19.91 -2.61
C ALA A 56 17.25 -20.04 -2.92
N ILE A 57 17.98 -18.92 -3.08
CA ILE A 57 19.39 -18.89 -3.51
C ILE A 57 20.32 -18.38 -2.38
N SER A 58 19.87 -17.47 -1.51
CA SER A 58 20.67 -16.95 -0.38
C SER A 58 19.84 -16.32 0.75
N ALA A 59 20.26 -16.55 2.00
CA ALA A 59 19.54 -16.20 3.22
C ALA A 59 19.83 -14.79 3.78
N HIS A 60 20.27 -13.83 2.97
CA HIS A 60 20.60 -12.49 3.47
C HIS A 60 19.34 -11.67 3.77
N LEU A 61 18.92 -11.69 5.05
CA LEU A 61 17.77 -10.95 5.59
C LEU A 61 17.82 -9.44 5.27
N ILE A 62 19.03 -8.86 5.24
CA ILE A 62 19.27 -7.43 4.97
C ILE A 62 18.84 -7.03 3.56
N ILE A 63 19.14 -7.86 2.55
CA ILE A 63 18.79 -7.59 1.15
C ILE A 63 17.26 -7.64 0.97
N ARG A 64 16.60 -8.58 1.65
CA ARG A 64 15.13 -8.71 1.67
C ARG A 64 14.48 -7.47 2.27
N LEU A 65 15.02 -6.97 3.39
CA LEU A 65 14.55 -5.76 4.06
C LEU A 65 14.68 -4.52 3.16
N MET A 66 15.79 -4.40 2.44
CA MET A 66 16.01 -3.30 1.48
C MET A 66 15.03 -3.34 0.31
N ILE A 67 14.78 -4.52 -0.27
CA ILE A 67 13.83 -4.68 -1.39
C ILE A 67 12.41 -4.34 -0.96
N VAL A 68 11.99 -4.81 0.22
CA VAL A 68 10.66 -4.50 0.77
C VAL A 68 10.54 -3.01 1.10
N ALA A 69 11.59 -2.40 1.66
CA ALA A 69 11.60 -0.96 1.95
C ALA A 69 11.47 -0.12 0.66
N VAL A 70 12.19 -0.48 -0.41
CA VAL A 70 12.07 0.20 -1.72
C VAL A 70 10.66 0.02 -2.29
N GLY A 71 10.10 -1.19 -2.23
CA GLY A 71 8.72 -1.46 -2.64
C GLY A 71 7.70 -0.63 -1.85
N PHE A 72 7.86 -0.56 -0.53
CA PHE A 72 7.02 0.24 0.37
C PHE A 72 7.09 1.72 0.04
N VAL A 73 8.29 2.27 -0.14
CA VAL A 73 8.48 3.68 -0.50
C VAL A 73 7.85 3.95 -1.86
N TRP A 74 8.06 3.10 -2.86
CA TRP A 74 7.50 3.27 -4.20
C TRP A 74 5.97 3.25 -4.19
N SER A 75 5.39 2.24 -3.53
CA SER A 75 3.95 2.05 -3.42
C SER A 75 3.29 3.22 -2.68
N THR A 76 3.88 3.64 -1.56
CA THR A 76 3.40 4.79 -0.78
C THR A 76 3.49 6.09 -1.59
N ARG A 77 4.60 6.31 -2.30
CA ARG A 77 4.77 7.51 -3.16
C ARG A 77 3.74 7.53 -4.29
N ALA A 78 3.53 6.41 -4.98
CA ALA A 78 2.56 6.31 -6.06
C ALA A 78 1.14 6.66 -5.57
N SER A 79 0.70 6.03 -4.48
CA SER A 79 -0.63 6.27 -3.90
C SER A 79 -0.84 7.69 -3.40
N VAL A 80 0.19 8.27 -2.75
CA VAL A 80 0.15 9.67 -2.30
C VAL A 80 0.08 10.62 -3.50
N VAL A 81 0.84 10.38 -4.56
CA VAL A 81 0.79 11.22 -5.77
C VAL A 81 -0.61 11.18 -6.40
N PHE A 82 -1.20 9.98 -6.55
CA PHE A 82 -2.56 9.84 -7.07
C PHE A 82 -3.59 10.56 -6.18
N MET A 83 -3.64 10.27 -4.88
CA MET A 83 -4.60 10.93 -3.98
C MET A 83 -4.38 12.45 -3.86
N SER A 84 -3.13 12.91 -3.92
CA SER A 84 -2.82 14.35 -3.88
C SER A 84 -3.27 15.12 -5.11
N LYS A 85 -3.53 14.45 -6.25
CA LYS A 85 -4.17 15.07 -7.42
C LYS A 85 -5.69 15.21 -7.26
N MET A 86 -6.28 14.43 -6.35
CA MET A 86 -7.73 14.32 -6.18
C MET A 86 -8.28 15.18 -5.03
N VAL A 87 -7.41 15.63 -4.12
CA VAL A 87 -7.76 16.38 -2.90
C VAL A 87 -7.12 17.77 -2.94
N PRO A 88 -7.83 18.85 -2.53
CA PRO A 88 -7.29 20.20 -2.51
C PRO A 88 -6.00 20.30 -1.66
N PRO A 89 -5.04 21.17 -2.06
CA PRO A 89 -3.70 21.26 -1.45
C PRO A 89 -3.71 21.49 0.06
N ASN A 90 -4.75 22.16 0.57
CA ASN A 90 -4.91 22.47 1.98
C ASN A 90 -5.25 21.25 2.87
N ARG A 91 -5.60 20.09 2.28
CA ARG A 91 -5.97 18.86 3.03
C ARG A 91 -5.13 17.64 2.70
N LYS A 92 -4.08 17.79 1.88
CA LYS A 92 -3.21 16.69 1.42
C LYS A 92 -2.58 15.91 2.58
N ALA A 93 -2.10 16.61 3.61
CA ALA A 93 -1.41 15.99 4.75
C ALA A 93 -2.31 15.01 5.51
N LEU A 94 -3.61 15.31 5.68
CA LEU A 94 -4.57 14.45 6.36
C LEU A 94 -4.86 13.16 5.56
N THR A 95 -4.79 13.23 4.23
CA THR A 95 -4.99 12.07 3.36
C THR A 95 -3.79 11.14 3.32
N VAL A 96 -2.58 11.66 3.52
CA VAL A 96 -1.33 10.86 3.50
C VAL A 96 -1.23 9.93 4.70
N TYR A 97 -1.72 10.34 5.86
CA TYR A 97 -1.61 9.59 7.11
C TYR A 97 -2.25 8.18 7.05
N PRO A 98 -3.54 8.01 6.66
CA PRO A 98 -4.16 6.70 6.57
C PRO A 98 -3.54 5.84 5.45
N VAL A 99 -3.08 6.44 4.35
CA VAL A 99 -2.39 5.73 3.26
C VAL A 99 -1.07 5.14 3.73
N LEU A 100 -0.28 5.91 4.48
CA LEU A 100 1.00 5.47 5.00
C LEU A 100 0.82 4.34 6.01
N LEU A 101 -0.16 4.46 6.92
CA LEU A 101 -0.53 3.38 7.85
C LEU A 101 -0.94 2.10 7.12
N PHE A 102 -1.76 2.22 6.06
CA PHE A 102 -2.20 1.09 5.26
C PHE A 102 -1.04 0.33 4.61
N TYR A 103 -0.14 1.03 3.91
CA TYR A 103 1.02 0.38 3.28
C TYR A 103 2.01 -0.16 4.30
N MET A 104 2.14 0.48 5.46
CA MET A 104 3.05 0.02 6.52
C MET A 104 2.56 -1.31 7.07
N PHE A 105 1.25 -1.44 7.28
CA PHE A 105 0.63 -2.68 7.77
C PHE A 105 0.77 -3.83 6.75
N ILE A 106 0.57 -3.54 5.46
CA ILE A 106 0.78 -4.54 4.39
C ILE A 106 2.25 -4.96 4.31
N SER A 107 3.18 -4.00 4.36
CA SER A 107 4.61 -4.28 4.30
C SER A 107 5.10 -5.10 5.51
N TRP A 108 4.49 -4.89 6.68
CA TRP A 108 4.76 -5.69 7.88
C TRP A 108 4.24 -7.13 7.74
N MET A 109 3.01 -7.30 7.23
CA MET A 109 2.44 -8.63 6.95
C MET A 109 3.34 -9.42 5.97
N VAL A 110 3.86 -8.73 4.95
CA VAL A 110 4.80 -9.30 3.97
C VAL A 110 6.13 -9.74 4.59
N LEU A 111 6.65 -9.01 5.58
CA LEU A 111 7.91 -9.38 6.25
C LEU A 111 7.78 -10.61 7.16
N ILE A 112 6.61 -10.78 7.77
CA ILE A 112 6.30 -11.90 8.66
C ILE A 112 6.04 -13.21 7.90
N GLN A 113 5.64 -13.11 6.64
CA GLN A 113 5.29 -14.26 5.79
C GLN A 113 6.52 -14.86 5.10
#